data_AF-A0A1W9YPY9-F1
#
_entry.id   AF-A0A1W9YPY9-F1
#
_cell.length_a   1.000
_cell.length_b   1.000
_cell.length_c   1.000
_cell.angle_alpha   90.00
_cell.angle_beta   90.00
_cell.angle_gamma   90.00
#
_symmetry.space_group_name_H-M   'P 1'
#
loop_
_entity.id
_entity.type
_entity.pdbx_description
1 polymer ?
#
loop_
_entity_poly.entity_id
_entity_poly.type
_entity_poly.pdbx_seq_one_letter_code
_entity_poly.pdbx_strand_id
1 'polypeptide(L)'
;MSDPAIEAAKRAWSREGWGRGEPQLSEGALAIAAASEALAPLRDIHRPFTRDYPGGDNRTVCNHCLGPVDWPCLTARYLYTSDELAAVPSNRKANHDER
;
A
#
# COMPACT_ATOMS: atom_id res chain seq x y z
N MET A 1 10.50 3.77 0.30
CA MET A 1 10.45 2.48 -0.45
C MET A 1 9.65 2.74 -1.73
N SER A 2 10.01 2.18 -2.89
CA SER A 2 9.25 2.45 -4.13
C SER A 2 7.89 1.78 -4.16
N ASP A 3 7.00 2.28 -5.01
CA ASP A 3 5.62 1.82 -5.14
C ASP A 3 5.58 0.35 -5.62
N PRO A 4 4.96 -0.56 -4.86
CA PRO A 4 4.89 -1.98 -5.21
C PRO A 4 4.27 -2.25 -6.59
N ALA A 5 3.29 -1.45 -7.02
CA ALA A 5 2.64 -1.54 -8.32
C ALA A 5 3.61 -1.20 -9.44
N ILE A 6 4.37 -0.11 -9.26
CA ILE A 6 5.39 0.34 -10.20
C ILE A 6 6.49 -0.72 -10.33
N GLU A 7 6.96 -1.27 -9.21
CA GLU A 7 7.96 -2.33 -9.24
C GLU A 7 7.45 -3.61 -9.92
N ALA A 8 6.17 -3.95 -9.73
CA ALA A 8 5.56 -5.07 -10.44
C ALA A 8 5.52 -4.83 -11.96
N ALA A 9 5.14 -3.62 -12.39
CA ALA A 9 5.15 -3.24 -13.80
C ALA A 9 6.56 -3.30 -14.40
N LYS A 10 7.57 -2.74 -13.72
CA LYS A 10 8.97 -2.77 -14.16
C LYS A 10 9.52 -4.19 -14.30
N ARG A 11 9.19 -5.08 -13.35
CA ARG A 11 9.59 -6.50 -13.42
C ARG A 11 8.94 -7.21 -14.60
N ALA A 12 7.65 -7.01 -14.83
CA ALA A 12 6.95 -7.60 -15.96
C ALA A 12 7.53 -7.10 -17.29
N TRP A 13 7.73 -5.79 -17.41
CA TRP A 13 8.36 -5.14 -18.56
C TRP A 13 9.72 -5.77 -18.92
N SER A 14 10.59 -5.91 -17.91
CA SER A 14 11.92 -6.49 -18.08
C SER A 14 11.88 -7.98 -18.46
N ARG A 15 10.95 -8.75 -17.89
CA ARG A 15 10.82 -10.19 -18.13
C ARG A 15 10.41 -10.50 -19.56
N GLU A 16 9.46 -9.74 -20.10
CA GLU A 16 8.90 -9.97 -21.43
C GLU A 16 9.80 -9.41 -22.56
N GLY A 17 10.98 -8.87 -22.23
CA GLY A 17 11.99 -8.45 -23.22
C GLY A 17 11.72 -7.11 -23.91
N TRP A 18 10.73 -6.35 -23.44
CA TRP A 18 10.38 -5.02 -23.99
C TRP A 18 11.42 -3.95 -23.67
N GLY A 19 12.37 -4.23 -22.77
CA GLY A 19 13.56 -3.42 -22.56
C GLY A 19 14.37 -3.88 -21.35
N ARG A 20 15.70 -3.81 -21.44
CA ARG A 20 16.61 -3.94 -20.28
C ARG A 20 16.80 -2.58 -19.62
N GLY A 21 15.77 -2.06 -18.95
CA GLY A 21 15.87 -0.75 -18.30
C GLY A 21 14.55 -0.18 -17.81
N GLU A 22 14.64 1.03 -17.27
CA GLU A 22 13.47 1.79 -16.83
C GLU A 22 12.49 2.01 -17.99
N PRO A 23 11.16 1.94 -17.76
CA PRO A 23 10.17 2.14 -18.82
C PRO A 23 10.18 3.62 -19.27
N GLN A 24 10.89 3.93 -20.35
CA GLN A 24 11.14 5.30 -20.81
C GLN A 24 10.24 5.73 -21.99
N LEU A 25 9.60 4.78 -22.66
CA LEU A 25 8.70 5.00 -23.81
C LEU A 25 7.22 4.92 -23.40
N SER A 26 6.33 5.32 -24.30
CA SER A 26 4.88 5.35 -24.08
C SER A 26 4.31 4.01 -23.62
N GLU A 27 4.83 2.89 -24.11
CA GLU A 27 4.40 1.56 -23.69
C GLU A 27 4.80 1.26 -22.22
N GLY A 28 5.96 1.76 -21.80
CA GLY A 28 6.43 1.65 -20.43
C GLY A 28 5.61 2.47 -19.45
N ALA A 29 5.27 3.70 -19.82
CA ALA A 29 4.36 4.55 -19.07
C ALA A 29 2.96 3.94 -18.99
N LEU A 30 2.48 3.33 -20.09
CA LEU A 30 1.21 2.60 -20.13
C LEU A 30 1.21 1.40 -19.18
N ALA A 31 2.30 0.63 -19.11
CA ALA A 31 2.41 -0.51 -18.20
C ALA A 31 2.33 -0.08 -16.72
N ILE A 32 2.97 1.03 -16.36
CA ILE A 32 2.88 1.61 -15.01
C ILE A 32 1.44 2.08 -14.73
N ALA A 33 0.84 2.82 -15.65
CA ALA A 33 -0.53 3.32 -15.50
C ALA A 33 -1.54 2.17 -15.35
N ALA A 34 -1.41 1.13 -16.16
CA ALA A 34 -2.26 -0.05 -16.10
C ALA A 34 -2.12 -0.80 -14.77
N ALA A 35 -0.91 -0.93 -14.24
CA ALA A 35 -0.69 -1.57 -12.94
C ALA A 35 -1.32 -0.75 -11.80
N SER A 36 -1.18 0.57 -11.81
CA SER A 36 -1.81 1.46 -10.83
C SER A 36 -3.35 1.40 -10.92
N GLU A 37 -3.92 1.44 -12.12
CA GLU A 37 -5.37 1.34 -12.35
C GLU A 37 -5.92 -0.01 -11.88
N ALA A 38 -5.20 -1.11 -12.15
CA ALA A 38 -5.59 -2.45 -11.72
C ALA A 38 -5.61 -2.59 -10.19
N LEU A 39 -4.73 -1.88 -9.47
CA LEU A 39 -4.69 -1.91 -8.00
C LEU A 39 -5.58 -0.86 -7.33
N ALA A 40 -6.07 0.15 -8.06
CA ALA A 40 -6.98 1.18 -7.54
C ALA A 40 -8.20 0.60 -6.79
N PRO A 41 -8.96 -0.39 -7.31
CA PRO A 41 -10.08 -0.96 -6.57
C PRO A 41 -9.65 -1.69 -5.28
N LEU A 42 -8.46 -2.30 -5.26
CA LEU A 42 -7.93 -2.92 -4.04
C LEU A 42 -7.53 -1.88 -3.00
N ARG A 43 -6.99 -0.73 -3.43
CA ARG A 43 -6.68 0.40 -2.55
C ARG A 43 -7.94 1.02 -1.97
N ASP A 44 -9.02 1.12 -2.76
CA ASP A 44 -10.30 1.65 -2.28
C ASP A 44 -10.90 0.78 -1.15
N ILE A 45 -10.76 -0.53 -1.28
CA ILE A 45 -11.22 -1.51 -0.30
C ILE A 45 -10.27 -1.53 0.93
N HIS A 46 -8.97 -1.64 0.71
CA HIS A 46 -7.93 -1.72 1.74
C HIS A 46 -7.30 -0.37 2.08
N ARG A 47 -8.14 0.59 2.49
CA ARG A 47 -7.73 1.93 2.95
C ARG A 47 -7.77 2.08 4.47
N PRO A 48 -7.07 3.06 5.06
CA PRO A 48 -7.18 3.34 6.47
C PRO A 48 -8.60 3.82 6.83
N PHE A 49 -9.09 3.39 7.97
CA PHE A 49 -10.38 3.78 8.52
C PHE A 49 -10.24 3.99 10.03
N THR A 50 -10.62 5.16 10.53
CA THR A 50 -10.67 5.41 11.97
C THR A 50 -11.97 4.84 12.50
N ARG A 51 -11.86 3.82 13.34
CA ARG A 51 -13.02 3.24 14.00
C ARG A 51 -13.25 3.95 15.33
N ASP A 52 -14.41 4.56 15.45
CA ASP A 52 -14.88 5.17 16.69
C ASP A 52 -15.36 4.08 17.63
N TYR A 53 -14.57 3.80 18.68
CA TYR A 53 -14.96 2.86 19.73
C TYR A 53 -15.67 3.60 20.87
N PRO A 54 -16.78 3.06 21.39
CA PRO A 54 -17.39 3.57 22.62
C PRO A 54 -16.35 3.50 23.75
N GLY A 55 -15.88 4.67 24.23
CA GLY A 55 -14.80 4.77 25.21
C GLY A 55 -13.56 5.57 24.77
N GLY A 56 -13.52 6.06 23.51
CA GLY A 56 -12.52 7.03 23.05
C GLY A 56 -11.20 6.43 22.55
N ASP A 57 -11.08 5.11 22.46
CA ASP A 57 -9.93 4.44 21.85
C ASP A 57 -10.09 4.39 20.32
N ASN A 58 -10.03 5.56 19.68
CA ASN A 58 -10.12 5.68 18.23
C ASN A 58 -8.89 5.05 17.58
N ARG A 59 -9.08 3.90 16.92
CA ARG A 59 -8.02 3.13 16.29
C ARG A 59 -8.12 3.20 14.78
N THR A 60 -6.99 3.39 14.11
CA THR A 60 -6.90 3.30 12.65
C THR A 60 -6.75 1.84 12.23
N VAL A 61 -7.79 1.30 11.61
CA VAL A 61 -7.85 -0.08 11.11
C VAL A 61 -7.93 -0.08 9.59
N CYS A 62 -7.88 -1.26 8.98
CA CYS A 62 -8.21 -1.39 7.56
C CYS A 62 -9.74 -1.36 7.36
N ASN A 63 -10.21 -0.53 6.42
CA ASN A 63 -11.62 -0.36 6.07
C ASN A 63 -12.32 -1.67 5.72
N HIS A 64 -11.71 -2.52 4.89
CA HIS A 64 -12.32 -3.80 4.52
C HIS A 64 -12.21 -4.89 5.60
N CYS A 65 -11.07 -4.98 6.28
CA CYS A 65 -10.86 -6.02 7.28
C CYS A 65 -11.69 -5.78 8.56
N LEU A 66 -12.19 -4.55 8.77
CA LEU A 66 -13.14 -4.17 9.82
C LEU A 66 -12.79 -4.60 11.25
N GLY A 67 -11.48 -4.70 11.56
CA GLY A 67 -11.00 -4.53 12.93
C GLY A 67 -10.81 -5.77 13.80
N PRO A 68 -10.15 -6.84 13.32
CA PRO A 68 -9.09 -7.46 14.14
C PRO A 68 -7.69 -7.03 13.67
N VAL A 69 -7.58 -6.33 12.54
CA VAL A 69 -6.30 -5.96 11.94
C VAL A 69 -6.10 -4.44 12.01
N ASP A 70 -5.07 -4.04 12.76
CA ASP A 70 -4.59 -2.67 12.77
C ASP A 70 -4.06 -2.26 11.39
N TRP A 71 -4.18 -0.98 11.07
CA TRP A 71 -3.52 -0.44 9.90
C TRP A 71 -1.97 -0.42 10.09
N PRO A 72 -1.19 -0.80 9.07
CA PRO A 72 -1.59 -1.37 7.78
C PRO A 72 -1.80 -2.89 7.85
N CYS A 73 -2.88 -3.36 7.21
CA CYS A 73 -3.10 -4.79 7.00
C CYS A 73 -2.07 -5.39 6.02
N LEU A 74 -1.98 -6.72 5.96
CA LEU A 74 -1.03 -7.40 5.08
C LEU A 74 -1.20 -6.98 3.61
N THR A 75 -2.44 -6.93 3.11
CA THR A 75 -2.73 -6.49 1.73
C THR A 75 -2.30 -5.05 1.48
N ALA A 76 -2.55 -4.13 2.42
CA ALA A 76 -2.14 -2.73 2.30
C ALA A 76 -0.61 -2.58 2.14
N ARG A 77 0.20 -3.46 2.74
CA ARG A 77 1.67 -3.43 2.55
C ARG A 77 2.12 -3.72 1.12
N TYR A 78 1.29 -4.39 0.33
CA TYR A 78 1.53 -4.65 -1.09
C TYR A 78 0.90 -3.61 -2.00
N LEU A 79 0.06 -2.73 -1.48
CA LEU A 79 -0.67 -1.74 -2.26
C LEU A 79 -0.09 -0.34 -2.12
N TYR A 80 0.49 0.00 -0.98
CA TYR A 80 0.99 1.34 -0.65
C TYR A 80 2.51 1.34 -0.50
N THR A 81 3.11 2.49 -0.83
CA THR A 81 4.51 2.78 -0.52
C THR A 81 4.73 2.86 1.00
N SER A 82 5.96 2.66 1.47
CA SER A 82 6.27 2.86 2.89
C SER A 82 6.00 4.28 3.36
N ASP A 83 6.13 5.28 2.48
CA ASP A 83 5.95 6.69 2.83
C ASP A 83 4.46 7.00 3.04
N GLU A 84 3.59 6.47 2.17
CA GLU A 84 2.14 6.53 2.35
C GLU A 84 1.68 5.79 3.62
N LEU A 85 2.31 4.65 3.93
CA LEU A 85 2.00 3.91 5.16
C LEU A 85 2.48 4.64 6.41
N ALA A 86 3.59 5.37 6.35
CA ALA A 86 4.12 6.16 7.46
C ALA A 86 3.33 7.45 7.70
N ALA A 87 2.70 8.01 6.65
CA ALA A 87 1.85 9.18 6.76
C ALA A 87 0.55 8.91 7.56
N VAL A 88 0.14 7.65 7.67
CA VAL A 88 -1.03 7.24 8.45
C VAL A 88 -0.59 6.80 9.85
N PRO A 89 -1.16 7.37 10.93
CA PRO A 89 -0.84 6.96 12.29
C PRO A 89 -1.19 5.48 12.49
N SER A 90 -0.19 4.67 12.86
CA SER A 90 -0.38 3.26 13.22
C SER A 90 -0.68 3.14 14.71
N ASN A 91 -1.61 2.25 15.08
CA ASN A 91 -2.02 2.03 16.48
C ASN A 91 -0.95 1.36 17.36
N ARG A 92 0.24 1.07 16.82
CA ARG A 92 1.35 0.56 17.63
C ARG A 92 1.80 1.62 18.61
N LYS A 93 1.29 1.56 19.85
CA LYS A 93 1.94 2.17 21.00
C LYS A 93 3.39 1.67 21.04
N ALA A 94 4.33 2.60 21.21
CA ALA A 94 5.73 2.31 21.47
C ALA A 94 5.86 1.50 22.77
N ASN A 95 5.67 0.19 22.69
CA ASN A 95 6.02 -0.74 23.76
C ASN A 95 7.45 -1.22 23.52
N HIS A 96 8.42 -0.35 23.78
CA HIS A 96 9.75 -0.75 24.19
C HIS A 96 10.53 0.47 24.71
N ASP A 97 10.61 0.60 26.03
CA ASP A 97 11.85 0.90 26.78
C ASP A 97 11.54 1.35 28.20
N GLU A 98 11.28 0.37 29.08
CA GLU A 98 11.66 0.47 30.49
C GLU A 98 12.23 -0.90 30.89
N ARG A 99 13.56 -0.97 30.90
CA ARG A 99 14.36 -2.04 31.50
C ARG A 99 15.33 -1.42 32.47
#